data_AF-A0A0N5B949-F1
#
_entry.id   AF-A0A0N5B949-F1
#
_cell.length_a   1.000
_cell.length_b   1.000
_cell.length_c   1.000
_cell.angle_alpha   90.00
_cell.angle_beta   90.00
_cell.angle_gamma   90.00
#
_symmetry.space_group_name_H-M   'P 1'
#
loop_
_entity.id
_entity.type
_entity.pdbx_description
1 polymer ?
#
loop_
_entity_poly.entity_id
_entity_poly.type
_entity_poly.pdbx_seq_one_letter_code
_entity_poly.pdbx_strand_id
1 'polypeptide(L)'
;MNITEVLNFAVRQISELETNIVSVERLVEYCNTETDPEWRNDEGAKLPSLELVVKNVNHHIEGGKKIGIIERTGAGKSSITLSLFRMIKLAEGTIFIDDVDTTKISLYDLGSHITVILQDPVLFSGVIRFNLNPFNIYTDDEIW
;
A
#
# COMPACT_ATOMS: atom_id res chain seq x y z
N MET A 1 44.83 -7.80 35.65
CA MET A 1 43.53 -8.19 35.06
C MET A 1 43.45 -9.69 35.16
N ASN A 2 42.55 -10.22 35.98
CA ASN A 2 42.51 -11.64 36.28
C ASN A 2 41.85 -12.38 35.09
N ILE A 3 42.42 -13.50 34.64
CA ILE A 3 41.92 -14.27 33.48
C ILE A 3 40.42 -14.60 33.62
N THR A 4 39.97 -14.84 34.86
CA THR A 4 38.57 -15.11 35.18
C THR A 4 37.63 -13.94 34.87
N GLU A 5 38.07 -12.69 35.06
CA GLU A 5 37.26 -11.49 34.77
C GLU A 5 37.07 -11.29 33.27
N VAL A 6 38.15 -11.52 32.50
CA VAL A 6 38.12 -11.45 31.03
C VAL A 6 37.19 -12.52 30.46
N LEU A 7 37.22 -13.74 31.03
CA LEU A 7 36.36 -14.83 30.58
C LEU A 7 34.87 -14.55 30.82
N ASN A 8 34.53 -14.08 32.03
CA ASN A 8 33.15 -13.71 32.36
C ASN A 8 32.63 -12.55 31.50
N PHE A 9 33.48 -11.56 31.22
CA PHE A 9 33.13 -10.47 30.33
C PHE A 9 32.89 -10.96 28.89
N ALA A 10 33.77 -11.83 28.37
CA ALA A 10 33.64 -12.38 27.02
C ALA A 10 32.34 -13.15 26.83
N VAL A 11 31.95 -13.99 27.80
CA VAL A 11 30.69 -14.76 27.73
C VAL A 11 29.48 -13.82 27.64
N ARG A 12 29.47 -12.74 28.44
CA ARG A 12 28.38 -11.76 28.39
C ARG A 12 28.34 -11.00 27.06
N GLN A 13 29.50 -10.55 26.56
CA GLN A 13 29.56 -9.85 25.27
C GLN A 13 29.13 -10.72 24.09
N ILE A 14 29.45 -12.02 24.12
CA ILE A 14 29.02 -12.96 23.08
C ILE A 14 27.50 -13.12 23.10
N SER A 15 26.90 -13.31 24.28
CA SER A 15 25.44 -13.44 24.41
C SER A 15 24.68 -12.16 23.99
N GLU A 16 25.22 -10.98 24.30
CA GLU A 16 24.68 -9.70 23.84
C GLU A 16 24.79 -9.56 22.31
N LEU A 17 25.92 -9.96 21.71
CA LEU A 17 26.10 -9.93 20.25
C LEU A 17 25.14 -10.87 19.53
N GLU A 18 24.98 -12.11 20.01
CA GLU A 18 24.05 -13.08 19.45
C GLU A 18 22.60 -12.58 19.49
N THR A 19 22.23 -11.84 20.54
CA THR A 19 20.88 -11.24 20.60
C THR A 19 20.74 -10.06 19.65
N ASN A 20 21.75 -9.19 19.57
CA ASN A 20 21.69 -7.98 18.78
C ASN A 20 21.79 -8.24 17.27
N ILE A 21 22.54 -9.26 16.83
CA ILE A 21 22.76 -9.56 15.42
C ILE A 21 21.45 -9.96 14.70
N VAL A 22 20.51 -10.61 15.40
CA VAL A 22 19.19 -10.98 14.87
C VAL A 22 18.41 -9.76 14.36
N SER A 23 18.61 -8.58 14.97
CA SER A 23 17.95 -7.35 14.50
C SER A 23 18.49 -6.89 13.14
N VAL A 24 19.79 -7.09 12.90
CA VAL A 24 20.43 -6.76 11.61
C VAL A 24 19.98 -7.73 10.54
N GLU A 25 19.91 -9.02 10.85
CA GLU A 25 19.41 -10.05 9.92
C GLU A 25 17.98 -9.75 9.46
N ARG A 26 17.09 -9.34 10.38
CA ARG A 26 15.72 -8.93 10.03
C ARG A 26 15.68 -7.70 9.13
N LEU A 27 16.53 -6.71 9.35
CA LEU A 27 16.60 -5.54 8.46
C LEU A 27 17.08 -5.94 7.07
N VAL A 28 18.11 -6.79 6.98
CA VAL A 28 18.61 -7.31 5.72
C VAL A 28 17.54 -8.14 5.00
N GLU A 29 16.74 -8.90 5.74
CA GLU A 29 15.57 -9.60 5.20
C GLU A 29 14.60 -8.62 4.53
N TYR A 30 14.17 -7.56 5.22
CA TYR A 30 13.26 -6.54 4.64
C TYR A 30 13.85 -5.77 3.46
N CYS A 31 15.18 -5.59 3.40
CA CYS A 31 15.81 -4.97 2.23
C CYS A 31 15.83 -5.89 1.00
N ASN A 32 15.79 -7.21 1.22
CA ASN A 32 15.87 -8.22 0.17
C ASN A 32 14.53 -8.90 -0.14
N THR A 33 13.46 -8.57 0.59
CA THR A 33 12.11 -9.01 0.21
C THR A 33 11.79 -8.49 -1.17
N GLU A 34 11.12 -9.31 -1.97
CA GLU A 34 10.59 -8.86 -3.25
C GLU A 34 9.74 -7.61 -3.02
N THR A 35 10.22 -6.48 -3.56
CA THR A 35 9.39 -5.28 -3.68
C THR A 35 8.17 -5.67 -4.48
N ASP A 36 6.98 -5.36 -3.94
CA ASP A 36 5.69 -5.72 -4.51
C ASP A 36 5.74 -5.53 -6.04
N PRO A 37 5.74 -6.62 -6.83
CA PRO A 37 5.93 -6.50 -8.26
C PRO A 37 4.82 -5.60 -8.82
N GLU A 38 5.12 -4.87 -9.90
CA GLU A 38 4.05 -4.34 -10.77
C GLU A 38 3.08 -5.50 -11.00
N TRP A 39 1.87 -5.42 -10.42
CA TRP A 39 1.07 -6.61 -10.14
C TRP A 39 1.06 -7.58 -11.31
N ARG A 40 1.80 -8.68 -11.18
CA ARG A 40 1.57 -9.82 -12.04
C ARG A 40 0.32 -10.50 -11.53
N ASN A 41 -0.61 -10.74 -12.44
CA ASN A 41 -1.73 -11.64 -12.23
C ASN A 41 -1.17 -13.07 -12.17
N ASP A 42 -0.34 -13.38 -11.17
CA ASP A 42 0.05 -14.74 -10.90
C ASP A 42 -1.24 -15.45 -10.48
N GLU A 43 -1.66 -16.41 -11.31
CA GLU A 43 -2.89 -17.20 -11.22
C GLU A 43 -2.96 -18.09 -9.95
N GLY A 44 -2.02 -17.95 -9.02
CA GLY A 44 -1.77 -18.91 -7.94
C GLY A 44 -1.79 -18.37 -6.52
N ALA A 45 -1.83 -17.04 -6.30
CA ALA A 45 -1.84 -16.49 -4.94
C ALA A 45 -3.25 -16.62 -4.32
N LYS A 46 -3.62 -17.83 -3.89
CA LYS A 46 -4.81 -18.07 -3.08
C LYS A 46 -4.67 -17.27 -1.77
N LEU A 47 -5.46 -16.21 -1.62
CA LEU A 47 -5.69 -15.64 -0.30
C LEU A 47 -6.21 -16.77 0.61
N PRO A 48 -5.66 -16.94 1.82
CA PRO A 48 -6.04 -18.03 2.72
C PRO A 48 -7.54 -17.96 3.00
N SER A 49 -8.32 -18.91 2.48
CA SER A 49 -9.75 -19.22 2.72
C SER A 49 -10.68 -18.09 3.22
N LEU A 50 -10.46 -16.85 2.78
CA LEU A 50 -11.24 -15.69 3.18
C LEU A 50 -12.45 -15.62 2.26
N GLU A 51 -13.62 -15.44 2.85
CA GLU A 51 -14.83 -15.22 2.07
C GLU A 51 -14.72 -13.87 1.34
N LEU A 52 -14.95 -13.88 0.02
CA LEU A 52 -14.98 -12.66 -0.76
C LEU A 52 -16.14 -11.77 -0.31
N VAL A 53 -15.86 -10.51 0.00
CA VAL A 53 -16.87 -9.54 0.44
C VAL A 53 -17.68 -9.02 -0.76
N VAL A 54 -17.03 -8.85 -1.91
CA VAL A 54 -17.63 -8.37 -3.16
C VAL A 54 -17.55 -9.50 -4.20
N LYS A 55 -18.69 -9.88 -4.78
CA LYS A 55 -18.81 -11.00 -5.73
C LYS A 55 -19.63 -10.56 -6.94
N ASN A 56 -19.23 -10.99 -8.15
CA ASN A 56 -20.00 -10.85 -9.39
C ASN A 56 -20.49 -9.43 -9.71
N VAL A 57 -19.62 -8.42 -9.56
CA VAL A 57 -19.95 -7.04 -9.95
C VAL A 57 -19.63 -6.84 -11.43
N ASN A 58 -20.63 -6.45 -12.22
CA ASN A 58 -20.47 -6.02 -13.60
C ASN A 58 -21.22 -4.70 -13.79
N HIS A 59 -20.48 -3.63 -14.07
CA HIS A 59 -21.06 -2.32 -14.30
C HIS A 59 -20.18 -1.49 -15.22
N HIS A 60 -20.80 -0.60 -16.00
CA HIS A 60 -20.13 0.35 -16.87
C HIS A 60 -20.62 1.75 -16.52
N ILE A 61 -19.68 2.67 -16.31
CA ILE A 61 -19.95 4.06 -15.92
C ILE A 61 -19.44 4.96 -17.05
N GLU A 62 -20.33 5.73 -17.66
CA GLU A 62 -19.96 6.73 -18.66
C GLU A 62 -19.19 7.90 -18.03
N GLY A 63 -18.33 8.54 -18.83
CA GLY A 63 -17.62 9.75 -18.42
C GLY A 63 -18.57 10.89 -17.99
N GLY A 64 -18.15 11.66 -16.98
CA GLY A 64 -18.90 12.82 -16.49
C GLY A 64 -20.12 12.49 -15.61
N LYS A 65 -20.35 11.22 -15.27
CA LYS A 65 -21.44 10.81 -14.38
C LYS A 65 -21.03 10.91 -12.91
N LYS A 66 -22.01 11.22 -12.06
CA LYS A 66 -21.89 11.11 -10.60
C LYS A 66 -22.60 9.85 -10.15
N ILE A 67 -21.86 8.92 -9.53
CA ILE A 67 -22.38 7.64 -9.08
C ILE A 67 -22.28 7.57 -7.55
N GLY A 68 -23.35 7.09 -6.90
CA GLY A 68 -23.39 6.82 -5.48
C GLY A 68 -23.42 5.32 -5.22
N ILE A 69 -22.48 4.82 -4.40
CA ILE A 69 -22.50 3.42 -3.91
C ILE A 69 -23.17 3.42 -2.53
N ILE A 70 -24.27 2.67 -2.41
CA ILE A 70 -25.10 2.60 -1.19
C ILE A 70 -25.14 1.16 -0.72
N GLU A 71 -24.77 0.92 0.54
CA GLU A 71 -24.80 -0.40 1.15
C GLU A 71 -25.01 -0.31 2.68
N ARG A 72 -25.27 -1.45 3.33
CA ARG A 72 -25.15 -1.53 4.80
C ARG A 72 -23.67 -1.56 5.19
N THR A 73 -23.34 -1.09 6.40
CA THR A 73 -21.97 -1.15 6.92
C THR A 73 -21.41 -2.57 6.86
N GLY A 74 -20.18 -2.73 6.33
CA GLY A 74 -19.49 -4.01 6.21
C GLY A 74 -19.76 -4.80 4.92
N ALA A 75 -20.56 -4.26 3.99
CA ALA A 75 -20.94 -4.97 2.76
C ALA A 75 -19.89 -4.94 1.63
N GLY A 76 -18.88 -4.07 1.71
CA GLY A 76 -17.78 -4.04 0.73
C GLY A 76 -17.56 -2.73 -0.01
N LYS A 77 -18.32 -1.65 0.25
CA LYS A 77 -18.12 -0.32 -0.36
C LYS A 77 -16.65 0.17 -0.32
N SER A 78 -16.00 0.01 0.83
CA SER A 78 -14.57 0.36 0.96
C SER A 78 -13.69 -0.58 0.13
N SER A 79 -14.02 -1.87 0.04
CA SER A 79 -13.32 -2.83 -0.81
C SER A 79 -13.43 -2.48 -2.30
N ILE A 80 -14.62 -2.06 -2.78
CA ILE A 80 -14.80 -1.56 -4.16
C ILE A 80 -13.96 -0.32 -4.40
N THR A 81 -13.93 0.59 -3.43
CA THR A 81 -13.12 1.81 -3.55
C THR A 81 -11.64 1.45 -3.63
N LEU A 82 -11.13 0.62 -2.72
CA LEU A 82 -9.73 0.20 -2.69
C LEU A 82 -9.31 -0.61 -3.92
N SER A 83 -10.21 -1.39 -4.52
CA SER A 83 -9.92 -2.14 -5.74
C SER A 83 -9.80 -1.23 -6.96
N LEU A 84 -10.60 -0.15 -7.05
CA LEU A 84 -10.45 0.87 -8.10
C LEU A 84 -9.08 1.56 -8.06
N PHE A 85 -8.53 1.80 -6.87
CA PHE A 85 -7.17 2.36 -6.68
C PHE A 85 -6.05 1.31 -6.76
N ARG A 86 -6.38 0.04 -7.03
CA ARG A 86 -5.44 -1.09 -6.96
C ARG A 86 -4.65 -1.16 -5.64
N MET A 87 -5.25 -0.72 -4.54
CA MET A 87 -4.69 -0.87 -3.19
C MET A 87 -4.87 -2.28 -2.63
N ILE A 88 -5.83 -3.05 -3.16
CA ILE A 88 -6.06 -4.46 -2.84
C ILE A 88 -6.12 -5.30 -4.10
N LYS A 89 -5.56 -6.53 -4.07
CA LYS A 89 -5.62 -7.48 -5.17
C LYS A 89 -7.05 -7.90 -5.51
N LEU A 90 -7.42 -7.80 -6.79
CA LEU A 90 -8.66 -8.41 -7.28
C LEU A 90 -8.53 -9.93 -7.16
N ALA A 91 -9.51 -10.56 -6.51
CA ALA A 91 -9.57 -12.01 -6.44
C ALA A 91 -9.89 -12.63 -7.82
N GLU A 92 -10.74 -11.96 -8.59
CA GLU A 92 -11.14 -12.37 -9.94
C GLU A 92 -11.59 -11.12 -10.73
N GLY A 93 -11.53 -11.20 -12.07
CA GLY A 93 -12.03 -10.18 -12.97
C GLY A 93 -11.01 -9.08 -13.30
N THR A 94 -11.50 -8.00 -13.90
CA THR A 94 -10.67 -6.92 -14.41
C THR A 94 -11.42 -5.60 -14.31
N ILE A 95 -10.70 -4.51 -14.04
CA ILE A 95 -11.22 -3.15 -14.04
C ILE A 95 -10.60 -2.42 -15.24
N PHE A 96 -11.44 -1.77 -16.02
CA PHE A 96 -11.06 -0.94 -17.16
C PHE A 96 -11.34 0.53 -16.86
N ILE A 97 -10.42 1.40 -17.24
CA ILE A 97 -10.56 2.86 -17.17
C ILE A 97 -10.15 3.39 -18.53
N ASP A 98 -11.05 4.16 -19.17
CA ASP A 98 -10.88 4.65 -20.54
C ASP A 98 -10.48 3.54 -21.53
N ASP A 99 -11.16 2.39 -21.45
CA ASP A 99 -10.91 1.16 -22.23
C ASP A 99 -9.53 0.51 -22.03
N VAL A 100 -8.75 1.00 -21.06
CA VAL A 100 -7.46 0.42 -20.69
C VAL A 100 -7.62 -0.47 -19.46
N ASP A 101 -7.12 -1.70 -19.56
CA ASP A 101 -7.01 -2.61 -18.42
C ASP A 101 -6.05 -2.02 -17.39
N THR A 102 -6.56 -1.76 -16.19
CA THR A 102 -5.80 -1.14 -15.10
C THR A 102 -4.58 -1.96 -14.68
N THR A 103 -4.52 -3.26 -14.95
CA THR A 103 -3.36 -4.11 -14.63
C THR A 103 -2.17 -3.89 -15.57
N LYS A 104 -2.39 -3.28 -16.74
CA LYS A 104 -1.35 -3.04 -17.77
C LYS A 104 -0.63 -1.70 -17.62
N ILE A 105 -1.04 -0.88 -16.67
CA ILE A 105 -0.45 0.42 -16.36
C ILE A 105 0.22 0.41 -14.99
N SER A 106 1.25 1.24 -14.81
CA SER A 106 1.94 1.35 -13.54
C SER A 106 1.01 1.94 -12.47
N LEU A 107 1.24 1.59 -11.20
CA LEU A 107 0.48 2.17 -10.08
C LEU A 107 0.72 3.69 -9.95
N TYR A 108 1.92 4.14 -10.33
CA TYR A 108 2.24 5.56 -10.35
C TYR A 108 1.38 6.31 -11.36
N ASP A 109 1.30 5.81 -12.59
CA ASP A 109 0.49 6.43 -13.65
C ASP A 109 -1.00 6.36 -13.28
N LEU A 110 -1.49 5.22 -12.82
CA LEU A 110 -2.88 5.09 -12.36
C LEU A 110 -3.21 6.07 -11.23
N GLY A 111 -2.34 6.17 -10.22
CA GLY A 111 -2.51 7.07 -9.08
C GLY A 111 -2.47 8.55 -9.44
N SER A 112 -1.81 8.92 -10.54
CA SER A 112 -1.79 10.31 -11.02
C SER A 112 -3.08 10.74 -11.72
N HIS A 113 -3.91 9.79 -12.19
CA HIS A 113 -5.16 10.06 -12.92
C HIS A 113 -6.44 9.84 -12.09
N ILE A 114 -6.32 9.32 -10.87
CA ILE A 114 -7.47 9.07 -9.99
C ILE A 114 -7.20 9.64 -8.60
N THR A 115 -8.15 10.39 -8.05
CA THR A 115 -8.06 10.97 -6.71
C THR A 115 -9.06 10.34 -5.75
N VAL A 116 -8.61 10.00 -4.54
CA VAL A 116 -9.46 9.59 -3.42
C VAL A 116 -9.46 10.68 -2.35
N ILE A 117 -10.62 10.89 -1.72
CA ILE A 117 -10.71 11.68 -0.49
C ILE A 117 -10.93 10.69 0.65
N LEU A 118 -10.00 10.66 1.60
CA LEU A 118 -10.08 9.80 2.77
C LEU A 118 -11.20 10.25 3.70
N GLN A 119 -11.85 9.30 4.35
CA GLN A 119 -12.89 9.60 5.34
C GLN A 119 -12.33 10.38 6.53
N ASP A 120 -11.16 9.98 7.04
CA ASP A 120 -10.41 10.69 8.07
C ASP A 120 -9.09 11.18 7.47
N PRO A 121 -8.91 12.50 7.22
CA PRO A 121 -7.71 13.01 6.58
C PRO A 121 -6.51 12.94 7.52
N VAL A 122 -5.36 12.54 6.97
CA VAL A 122 -4.07 12.57 7.68
C VAL A 122 -3.25 13.71 7.11
N LEU A 123 -2.80 14.63 7.98
CA LEU A 123 -1.92 15.74 7.63
C LEU A 123 -0.51 15.47 8.17
N PHE A 124 0.49 15.79 7.35
CA PHE A 124 1.88 15.78 7.76
C PHE A 124 2.22 17.08 8.49
N SER A 125 3.09 16.98 9.50
CA SER A 125 3.64 18.15 10.19
C SER A 125 4.36 19.07 9.20
N GLY A 126 3.92 20.33 9.13
CA GLY A 126 4.47 21.31 8.20
C GLY A 126 3.46 22.41 7.86
N VAL A 127 3.77 23.17 6.81
CA VAL A 127 2.88 24.20 6.29
C VAL A 127 1.73 23.59 5.49
N ILE A 128 0.58 24.28 5.44
CA ILE A 128 -0.59 23.85 4.65
C ILE A 128 -0.19 23.64 3.18
N ARG A 129 0.64 24.54 2.64
CA ARG A 129 1.18 24.47 1.28
C ARG A 129 1.84 23.12 0.96
N PHE A 130 2.58 22.55 1.91
CA PHE A 130 3.26 21.27 1.76
C PHE A 130 2.27 20.11 1.71
N ASN A 131 1.21 20.16 2.54
CA ASN A 131 0.15 19.15 2.50
C ASN A 131 -0.69 19.21 1.21
N LEU A 132 -0.83 20.40 0.60
CA LEU A 132 -1.57 20.59 -0.65
C LEU A 132 -0.73 20.28 -1.90
N ASN A 133 0.57 20.59 -1.89
CA ASN A 133 1.46 20.42 -3.04
C ASN A 133 2.88 20.04 -2.58
N PRO A 134 3.07 18.81 -2.11
CA PRO A 134 4.35 18.38 -1.52
C PRO A 134 5.52 18.40 -2.51
N PHE A 135 5.22 18.34 -3.81
CA PHE A 135 6.22 18.32 -4.89
C PHE A 135 6.44 19.71 -5.53
N ASN A 136 5.79 20.75 -5.02
CA ASN A 136 5.87 22.10 -5.56
C ASN A 136 5.58 22.20 -7.08
N ILE A 137 4.64 21.40 -7.59
CA ILE A 137 4.31 21.30 -9.03
C ILE A 137 3.52 22.52 -9.50
N TYR A 138 2.57 23.00 -8.68
CA TYR A 138 1.75 24.17 -8.96
C TYR A 138 2.30 25.44 -8.32
N THR A 139 2.11 26.57 -8.99
CA THR A 139 2.37 27.93 -8.50
C THR A 139 1.35 28.36 -7.45
N ASP A 140 1.61 29.48 -6.77
CA ASP A 140 0.67 30.00 -5.77
C ASP A 140 -0.63 30.51 -6.43
N ASP A 141 -0.54 31.11 -7.62
CA ASP A 141 -1.71 31.58 -8.38
C ASP A 141 -2.62 30.44 -8.86
N GLU A 142 -2.10 29.22 -9.04
CA GLU A 142 -2.89 28.03 -9.41
C GLU A 142 -3.61 27.39 -8.21
N ILE A 143 -3.23 27.74 -6.98
CA ILE A 143 -3.78 27.16 -5.74
C ILE A 143 -4.73 28.11 -5.03
N TRP A 144 -4.53 29.42 -5.18
CA TRP A 144 -5.40 30.47 -4.62
C TRP A 144 -6.74 30.59 -5.37
#